data_AF-A0A1C5ULI8-F1
#
_entry.id   AF-A0A1C5ULI8-F1
#
_cell.length_a   1.000
_cell.length_b   1.000
_cell.length_c   1.000
_cell.angle_alpha   90.00
_cell.angle_beta   90.00
_cell.angle_gamma   90.00
#
_symmetry.space_group_name_H-M   'P 1'
#
loop_
_entity.id
_entity.type
_entity.pdbx_description
1 polymer ?
#
loop_
_entity_poly.entity_id
_entity_poly.type
_entity_poly.pdbx_seq_one_letter_code
_entity_poly.pdbx_strand_id
1 'polypeptide(L)'
;MIGIIVATHGEFASGLIDGMTLLCGEQEKIIPFGLRIEDDMDVFSSDIIAKAHELDDGDGVLVLVDFVGGTPANITGKLLMNEPNMEGLSGVNFPMILEAVNSRDDSTLNELKEQCKVVGTMGIVDIKERMSSIMDDDD
;
A
#
# COMPACT_ATOMS: atom_id res chain seq x y z
N MET A 1 -7.59 -11.35 -8.71
CA MET A 1 -7.23 -10.75 -7.40
C MET A 1 -6.49 -9.46 -7.67
N ILE A 2 -6.86 -8.36 -7.01
CA ILE A 2 -6.21 -7.06 -7.15
C ILE A 2 -4.72 -7.16 -6.75
N GLY A 3 -3.82 -6.68 -7.62
CA GLY A 3 -2.40 -6.58 -7.33
C GLY A 3 -2.09 -5.44 -6.36
N ILE A 4 -1.02 -5.57 -5.57
CA ILE A 4 -0.60 -4.52 -4.64
C ILE A 4 0.89 -4.20 -4.89
N ILE A 5 1.19 -2.91 -5.05
CA ILE A 5 2.55 -2.40 -5.04
C ILE A 5 2.70 -1.47 -3.84
N VAL A 6 3.76 -1.65 -3.06
CA VAL A 6 4.14 -0.72 -1.99
C VAL A 6 5.46 -0.09 -2.39
N ALA A 7 5.45 1.19 -2.79
CA ALA A 7 6.63 1.90 -3.28
C ALA A 7 6.99 3.05 -2.33
N THR A 8 8.12 2.93 -1.63
CA THR A 8 8.58 3.88 -0.60
C THR A 8 10.06 4.15 -0.72
N HIS A 9 10.59 5.05 0.11
CA HIS A 9 12.04 5.16 0.31
C HIS A 9 12.57 4.05 1.23
N GLY A 10 13.81 3.63 1.00
CA GLY A 10 14.54 2.67 1.82
C GLY A 10 13.79 1.36 2.02
N GLU A 11 13.85 0.82 3.24
CA GLU A 11 13.26 -0.48 3.60
C GLU A 11 11.82 -0.39 4.11
N PHE A 12 11.14 0.76 3.93
CA PHE A 12 9.82 0.94 4.54
C PHE A 12 8.76 -0.01 3.95
N ALA A 13 8.73 -0.16 2.62
CA ALA A 13 7.85 -1.11 1.94
C ALA A 13 8.11 -2.57 2.35
N SER A 14 9.38 -2.99 2.39
CA SER A 14 9.76 -4.36 2.77
C SER A 14 9.41 -4.63 4.24
N GLY A 15 9.65 -3.69 5.14
CA GLY A 15 9.28 -3.80 6.56
C GLY A 15 7.76 -3.87 6.80
N LEU A 16 6.96 -3.12 6.03
CA LEU A 16 5.50 -3.22 6.10
C LEU A 16 4.99 -4.61 5.66
N ILE A 17 5.54 -5.15 4.57
CA ILE A 17 5.18 -6.49 4.07
C ILE A 17 5.65 -7.57 5.03
N ASP A 18 6.86 -7.46 5.61
CA ASP A 18 7.36 -8.40 6.61
C ASP A 18 6.43 -8.46 7.83
N GLY A 19 6.05 -7.29 8.38
CA GLY A 19 5.09 -7.23 9.48
C GLY A 19 3.73 -7.83 9.11
N MET A 20 3.22 -7.57 7.90
CA MET A 20 1.96 -8.15 7.43
C MET A 20 2.07 -9.67 7.30
N THR A 21 3.20 -10.18 6.81
CA THR A 21 3.47 -11.62 6.64
C THR A 21 3.43 -12.36 7.98
N LEU A 22 3.87 -11.73 9.07
CA LEU A 22 3.74 -12.31 10.41
C LEU A 22 2.28 -12.55 10.85
N LEU A 23 1.33 -11.76 10.34
CA LEU A 23 -0.08 -11.84 10.72
C LEU A 23 -0.93 -12.62 9.70
N CYS A 24 -0.69 -12.38 8.41
CA CYS A 24 -1.49 -12.91 7.31
C CYS A 24 -0.82 -14.08 6.58
N GLY A 25 0.42 -14.42 6.93
CA GLY A 25 1.26 -15.35 6.17
C GLY A 25 1.74 -14.74 4.85
N GLU A 26 2.47 -15.54 4.08
CA GLU A 26 2.93 -15.16 2.74
C GLU A 26 1.74 -14.80 1.84
N GLN A 27 1.86 -13.69 1.10
CA GLN A 27 0.81 -13.20 0.21
C GLN A 27 1.30 -13.15 -1.24
N GLU A 28 0.46 -13.60 -2.16
CA GLU A 28 0.73 -13.47 -3.59
C GLU A 28 0.35 -12.07 -4.12
N LYS A 29 0.89 -11.70 -5.29
CA LYS A 29 0.60 -10.43 -5.99
C LYS A 29 0.78 -9.16 -5.13
N ILE A 30 1.73 -9.18 -4.21
CA ILE A 30 2.18 -8.00 -3.47
C ILE A 30 3.68 -7.82 -3.65
N ILE A 31 4.11 -6.62 -4.05
CA ILE A 31 5.53 -6.34 -4.35
C ILE A 31 6.00 -5.07 -3.62
N PRO A 32 7.06 -5.15 -2.80
CA PRO A 32 7.71 -3.96 -2.25
C PRO A 32 8.71 -3.37 -3.25
N PHE A 33 8.74 -2.04 -3.31
CA PHE A 33 9.78 -1.25 -3.94
C PHE A 33 10.34 -0.25 -2.92
N GLY A 34 11.65 -0.31 -2.73
CA GLY A 34 12.37 0.56 -1.81
C GLY A 34 13.42 1.38 -2.55
N LEU A 35 13.20 2.69 -2.69
CA LEU A 35 14.14 3.60 -3.36
C LEU A 35 15.33 3.94 -2.45
N ARG A 36 16.54 3.65 -2.92
CA ARG A 36 17.82 3.89 -2.25
C ARG A 36 18.64 4.97 -2.96
N ILE A 37 19.68 5.47 -2.29
CA ILE A 37 20.54 6.55 -2.81
C ILE A 37 21.29 6.12 -4.08
N GLU A 38 21.69 4.85 -4.13
CA GLU A 38 22.45 4.26 -5.24
C GLU A 38 21.57 3.78 -6.41
N ASP A 39 20.24 3.88 -6.30
CA ASP A 39 19.35 3.42 -7.36
C ASP A 39 19.35 4.37 -8.56
N ASP A 40 19.31 3.79 -9.75
CA ASP A 40 19.02 4.54 -10.96
C ASP A 40 17.51 4.82 -11.04
N MET A 41 17.17 6.11 -11.15
CA MET A 41 15.79 6.58 -11.10
C MET A 41 14.95 6.10 -12.30
N ASP A 42 15.57 5.97 -13.47
CA ASP A 42 14.88 5.53 -14.68
C ASP A 42 14.62 4.02 -14.60
N VAL A 43 15.59 3.24 -14.10
CA VAL A 43 15.42 1.81 -13.84
C VAL A 43 14.33 1.57 -12.81
N PHE A 44 14.41 2.24 -11.65
CA PHE A 44 13.42 2.14 -10.58
C PHE A 44 12.00 2.46 -11.07
N SER A 45 11.86 3.53 -11.87
CA SER A 45 10.59 3.88 -12.49
C SER A 45 10.11 2.81 -13.47
N SER A 46 11.00 2.28 -14.31
CA SER A 46 10.63 1.29 -15.31
C SER A 46 10.20 -0.04 -14.68
N ASP A 47 10.82 -0.43 -13.56
CA ASP A 47 10.52 -1.67 -12.86
C ASP A 47 9.15 -1.60 -12.18
N ILE A 48 8.81 -0.47 -11.53
CA ILE A 48 7.48 -0.26 -10.94
C ILE A 48 6.40 -0.36 -12.03
N ILE A 49 6.61 0.32 -13.16
CA ILE A 49 5.64 0.32 -14.27
C ILE A 49 5.47 -1.10 -14.83
N ALA A 50 6.58 -1.79 -15.11
CA ALA A 50 6.55 -3.14 -15.62
C ALA A 50 5.83 -4.10 -14.67
N LYS A 51 6.11 -4.01 -13.36
CA LYS A 51 5.44 -4.83 -12.35
C LYS A 51 3.98 -4.48 -12.15
N ALA A 52 3.59 -3.21 -12.26
CA ALA A 52 2.19 -2.83 -12.24
C ALA A 52 1.43 -3.53 -13.38
N HIS A 53 1.99 -3.52 -14.59
CA HIS A 53 1.37 -4.18 -15.74
C HIS A 53 1.37 -5.71 -15.63
N GLU A 54 2.41 -6.31 -15.04
CA GLU A 54 2.47 -7.76 -14.80
C GLU A 54 1.45 -8.21 -13.75
N LEU A 55 1.18 -7.39 -12.74
CA LEU A 55 0.22 -7.69 -11.67
C LEU A 55 -1.23 -7.50 -12.11
N ASP A 56 -1.50 -6.71 -13.13
CA ASP A 56 -2.85 -6.55 -13.66
C ASP A 56 -3.26 -7.75 -14.55
N ASP A 57 -4.08 -8.64 -14.00
CA ASP A 57 -4.69 -9.77 -14.70
C ASP A 57 -6.19 -9.57 -14.97
N GLY A 58 -6.68 -8.33 -14.82
CA GLY A 58 -8.08 -7.94 -15.05
C GLY A 58 -8.73 -7.23 -13.87
N ASP A 59 -8.24 -7.45 -12.65
CA ASP A 59 -8.80 -6.83 -11.45
C ASP A 59 -8.06 -5.53 -11.03
N GLY A 60 -6.97 -5.19 -11.72
CA GLY A 60 -6.22 -3.95 -11.51
C GLY A 60 -5.20 -4.01 -10.38
N VAL A 61 -4.56 -2.87 -10.11
CA VAL A 61 -3.49 -2.76 -9.10
C VAL A 61 -3.66 -1.52 -8.23
N LEU A 62 -3.52 -1.72 -6.92
CA LEU A 62 -3.44 -0.66 -5.92
C LEU A 62 -1.97 -0.35 -5.64
N VAL A 63 -1.57 0.91 -5.85
CA VAL A 63 -0.21 1.39 -5.59
C VAL A 63 -0.19 2.28 -4.34
N LEU A 64 0.53 1.84 -3.32
CA LEU A 64 0.65 2.51 -2.04
C LEU A 64 2.03 3.16 -1.89
N VAL A 65 2.08 4.43 -1.52
CA VAL A 65 3.34 5.18 -1.37
C VAL A 65 3.46 5.83 0.00
N ASP A 66 4.69 6.15 0.41
CA ASP A 66 4.98 6.77 1.70
C ASP A 66 4.46 8.21 1.80
N PHE A 67 4.82 9.12 0.90
CA PHE A 67 4.37 10.51 0.94
C PHE A 67 4.32 11.17 -0.44
N VAL A 68 3.50 12.22 -0.57
CA VAL A 68 3.42 13.02 -1.80
C VAL A 68 4.61 13.99 -1.89
N GLY A 69 5.29 13.99 -3.04
CA GLY A 69 6.45 14.85 -3.32
C GLY A 69 7.77 14.10 -3.46
N GLY A 70 7.80 12.81 -3.11
CA GLY A 70 8.92 11.91 -3.40
C GLY A 70 8.81 11.25 -4.78
N THR A 71 9.90 10.63 -5.24
CA THR A 71 9.91 9.91 -6.51
C THR A 71 8.88 8.78 -6.58
N PRO A 72 8.69 7.93 -5.56
CA PRO A 72 7.67 6.89 -5.62
C PRO A 72 6.29 7.45 -5.95
N ALA A 73 5.85 8.51 -5.26
CA ALA A 73 4.59 9.18 -5.54
C ALA A 73 4.52 9.81 -6.94
N ASN A 74 5.62 10.38 -7.44
CA ASN A 74 5.66 10.96 -8.79
C ASN A 74 5.51 9.90 -9.89
N ILE A 75 6.14 8.73 -9.71
CA ILE A 75 6.02 7.59 -10.63
C ILE A 75 4.59 7.06 -10.60
N THR A 76 4.05 6.83 -9.40
CA THR A 76 2.66 6.41 -9.21
C THR A 76 1.69 7.38 -9.88
N GLY A 77 1.85 8.69 -9.67
CA GLY A 77 1.00 9.69 -10.32
C GLY A 77 1.00 9.60 -11.85
N LYS A 78 2.16 9.32 -12.47
CA LYS A 78 2.25 9.10 -13.92
C LYS A 78 1.52 7.83 -14.36
N LEU A 79 1.62 6.75 -13.59
CA LEU A 79 0.90 5.51 -13.86
C LEU A 79 -0.62 5.74 -13.84
N LEU A 80 -1.12 6.34 -12.76
CA LEU A 80 -2.57 6.59 -12.57
C LEU A 80 -3.18 7.50 -13.64
N MET A 81 -2.41 8.43 -14.22
CA MET A 81 -2.89 9.30 -15.30
C MET A 81 -3.01 8.59 -16.65
N ASN A 82 -2.25 7.51 -16.87
CA ASN A 82 -2.18 6.84 -18.17
C ASN A 82 -2.92 5.48 -18.18
N GLU A 83 -3.08 4.85 -17.02
CA GLU A 83 -3.64 3.50 -16.89
C GLU A 83 -4.95 3.53 -16.10
N PRO A 84 -6.10 3.19 -16.71
CA PRO A 84 -7.41 3.29 -16.06
C PRO A 84 -7.67 2.21 -15.02
N ASN A 85 -6.90 1.11 -15.02
CA ASN A 85 -7.06 -0.02 -14.10
C ASN A 85 -6.07 0.01 -12.93
N MET A 86 -5.66 1.22 -12.56
CA MET A 86 -4.68 1.49 -11.51
C MET A 86 -5.24 2.54 -10.58
N GLU A 87 -5.06 2.32 -9.28
CA GLU A 87 -5.46 3.27 -8.22
C GLU A 87 -4.30 3.44 -7.25
N GLY A 88 -4.25 4.55 -6.51
CA GLY A 88 -3.16 4.76 -5.56
C GLY A 88 -3.46 5.67 -4.38
N LEU A 89 -2.71 5.44 -3.30
CA LEU A 89 -2.80 6.18 -2.04
C LEU A 89 -1.41 6.50 -1.51
N SER A 90 -1.26 7.67 -0.90
CA SER A 90 -0.08 8.07 -0.14
C SER A 90 -0.29 7.93 1.37
N GLY A 91 0.79 7.96 2.13
CA GLY A 91 0.72 7.85 3.59
C GLY A 91 0.57 6.41 4.05
N VAL A 92 1.09 5.45 3.27
CA VAL A 92 0.95 4.02 3.57
C VAL A 92 1.38 3.73 5.00
N ASN A 93 0.52 3.00 5.69
CA ASN A 93 0.76 2.55 7.04
C ASN A 93 0.29 1.10 7.20
N PHE A 94 0.56 0.52 8.37
CA PHE A 94 0.30 -0.89 8.62
C PHE A 94 -1.19 -1.28 8.52
N PRO A 95 -2.15 -0.53 9.10
CA PRO A 95 -3.58 -0.79 8.90
C PRO A 95 -4.01 -0.83 7.43
N MET A 96 -3.48 0.06 6.58
CA MET A 96 -3.79 0.06 5.14
C MET A 96 -3.35 -1.24 4.46
N ILE A 97 -2.17 -1.74 4.81
CA ILE A 97 -1.64 -2.98 4.21
C ILE A 97 -2.51 -4.17 4.62
N LEU A 98 -2.91 -4.26 5.90
CA LEU A 98 -3.79 -5.31 6.37
C LEU A 98 -5.16 -5.27 5.68
N GLU A 99 -5.75 -4.09 5.53
CA GLU A 99 -7.01 -3.94 4.80
C GLU A 99 -6.86 -4.34 3.33
N ALA A 100 -5.78 -3.91 2.68
CA ALA A 100 -5.53 -4.22 1.28
C ALA A 100 -5.45 -5.73 1.03
N VAL A 101 -4.76 -6.49 1.89
CA VAL A 101 -4.65 -7.94 1.71
C VAL A 101 -5.92 -8.69 2.10
N ASN A 102 -6.69 -8.19 3.08
CA ASN A 102 -7.89 -8.87 3.57
C ASN A 102 -9.10 -8.67 2.66
N SER A 103 -9.20 -7.54 1.96
CA SER A 103 -10.42 -7.14 1.24
C SER A 103 -10.31 -7.22 -0.28
N ARG A 104 -9.12 -7.52 -0.83
CA ARG A 104 -8.82 -7.50 -2.28
C ARG A 104 -9.49 -8.57 -3.14
N ASP A 105 -10.02 -9.63 -2.53
CA ASP A 105 -10.72 -10.69 -3.26
C ASP A 105 -12.23 -10.40 -3.39
N ASP A 106 -12.77 -9.57 -2.49
CA ASP A 106 -14.20 -9.30 -2.39
C ASP A 106 -14.59 -7.84 -2.75
N SER A 107 -13.62 -7.04 -3.21
CA SER A 107 -13.81 -5.62 -3.52
C SER A 107 -13.42 -5.30 -4.96
N THR A 108 -14.08 -4.31 -5.56
CA THR A 108 -13.53 -3.64 -6.74
C THR A 108 -12.30 -2.81 -6.37
N LEU A 109 -11.45 -2.48 -7.35
CA LEU A 109 -10.23 -1.69 -7.09
C LEU A 109 -10.52 -0.34 -6.40
N ASN A 110 -11.61 0.33 -6.79
CA ASN A 110 -11.99 1.61 -6.19
C ASN A 110 -12.52 1.44 -4.75
N GLU A 111 -13.34 0.41 -4.50
CA GLU A 111 -13.81 0.09 -3.15
C GLU A 111 -12.64 -0.24 -2.23
N LEU A 112 -11.69 -1.07 -2.69
CA LEU A 112 -10.49 -1.41 -1.93
C LEU A 112 -9.69 -0.16 -1.57
N LYS A 113 -9.48 0.76 -2.53
CA LYS A 113 -8.80 2.04 -2.30
C LYS A 113 -9.51 2.85 -1.20
N GLU A 114 -10.82 3.03 -1.28
CA GLU A 114 -11.52 3.83 -0.28
C GLU A 114 -11.56 3.16 1.11
N GLN A 115 -11.71 1.83 1.17
CA GLN A 115 -11.60 1.06 2.42
C GLN A 115 -10.22 1.24 3.07
N CYS A 116 -9.14 1.04 2.28
CA CYS A 116 -7.77 1.22 2.75
C CYS A 116 -7.55 2.63 3.30
N LYS A 117 -8.04 3.66 2.60
CA LYS A 117 -7.91 5.06 3.04
C LYS A 117 -8.63 5.32 4.37
N VAL A 118 -9.83 4.77 4.54
CA VAL A 118 -10.62 4.89 5.78
C VAL A 118 -9.89 4.19 6.93
N VAL A 119 -9.53 2.93 6.77
CA VAL A 119 -8.84 2.13 7.81
C VAL A 119 -7.47 2.72 8.14
N GLY A 120 -6.72 3.16 7.13
CA GLY A 120 -5.45 3.85 7.30
C GLY A 120 -5.55 5.10 8.17
N THR A 121 -6.61 5.89 7.98
CA THR A 121 -6.86 7.09 8.78
C THR A 121 -7.35 6.73 10.19
N MET A 122 -8.28 5.78 10.32
CA MET A 122 -8.81 5.33 11.60
C MET A 122 -7.77 4.66 12.50
N GLY A 123 -6.74 4.05 11.90
CA GLY A 123 -5.64 3.41 12.63
C GLY A 123 -4.67 4.40 13.28
N ILE A 124 -4.79 5.71 13.01
CA ILE A 124 -3.98 6.74 13.64
C ILE A 124 -4.71 7.21 14.91
N VAL A 125 -4.28 6.69 16.05
CA VAL A 125 -4.91 6.95 17.35
C VAL A 125 -3.87 7.28 18.43
N ASP A 126 -4.27 8.06 19.43
CA ASP A 126 -3.52 8.16 20.67
C ASP A 126 -3.69 6.85 21.46
N ILE A 127 -2.59 6.14 21.68
CA ILE A 127 -2.61 4.84 22.35
C ILE A 127 -3.07 4.95 23.81
N LYS A 128 -2.71 6.03 24.51
CA LYS A 128 -3.11 6.21 25.91
C LYS A 128 -4.62 6.40 26.01
N GLU A 129 -5.17 7.30 25.20
CA GLU A 129 -6.62 7.53 25.15
C GLU A 129 -7.37 6.25 24.76
N ARG A 130 -6.90 5.56 23.71
CA ARG A 130 -7.54 4.33 23.23
C ARG A 130 -7.53 3.22 24.27
N MET A 131 -6.42 3.01 24.96
CA MET A 131 -6.32 1.95 25.98
C MET A 131 -7.13 2.29 27.24
N SER A 132 -7.16 3.56 27.65
CA SER A 132 -8.00 3.99 28.77
C SER A 132 -9.49 3.76 28.50
N SER A 133 -10.00 4.12 27.32
CA SER A 133 -11.41 3.87 26.99
C SER A 133 -11.76 2.39 26.99
N ILE A 134 -10.87 1.50 26.52
CA ILE A 134 -11.12 0.05 26.54
C ILE A 134 -11.20 -0.49 27.98
N MET A 135 -10.32 -0.01 28.87
CA MET A 135 -10.33 -0.43 30.27
C MET A 135 -11.58 0.09 31.02
N ASP A 136 -12.03 1.31 30.72
CA ASP A 136 -13.23 1.90 31.32
C ASP A 136 -14.54 1.23 30.81
N ASP A 137 -14.52 0.64 29.60
CA ASP A 137 -15.67 -0.08 29.03
C ASP A 137 -15.78 -1.55 29.53
N ASP A 138 -14.71 -2.10 30.12
CA ASP A 138 -14.64 -3.48 30.65
C ASP A 138 -15.00 -3.59 32.16
N ASP A 139 -15.22 -2.46 32.86
CA ASP A 139 -15.65 -2.35 34.28
C ASP A 139 -17.18 -2.10 34.43
#